data_AF-A0A1J5S5A8-F1
#
_entry.id   AF-A0A1J5S5A8-F1
#
_cell.length_a   1.000
_cell.length_b   1.000
_cell.length_c   1.000
_cell.angle_alpha   90.00
_cell.angle_beta   90.00
_cell.angle_gamma   90.00
#
_symmetry.space_group_name_H-M   'P 1'
#
loop_
_entity.id
_entity.type
_entity.pdbx_description
1 polymer ?
#
loop_
_entity_poly.entity_id
_entity_poly.type
_entity_poly.pdbx_seq_one_letter_code
_entity_poly.pdbx_strand_id
1 'polypeptide(L)'
;MKPEDENRLVFQTILDTPECRQDRERVTRLLNEDIRRSRFNRERAEQLFLFMIDKCVRRYSRSIGGDAERLVPKAIRYTLANEYAEIFIRSNGNIENQRPARRGLISYFIGK
;
A
#
# COMPACT_ATOMS: atom_id res chain seq x y z
N MET A 1 4.86 -22.28 -10.67
CA MET A 1 4.59 -20.90 -10.25
C MET A 1 5.11 -20.76 -8.83
N LYS A 2 5.88 -19.71 -8.49
CA LYS A 2 6.34 -19.54 -7.10
C LYS A 2 5.16 -19.07 -6.25
N PRO A 3 5.10 -19.40 -4.94
CA PRO A 3 4.03 -18.92 -4.06
C PRO A 3 3.86 -17.39 -4.08
N GLU A 4 4.93 -16.65 -4.33
CA GLU A 4 4.91 -15.19 -4.45
C GLU A 4 4.13 -14.69 -5.68
N ASP A 5 4.19 -15.41 -6.80
CA ASP A 5 3.49 -15.06 -8.05
C ASP A 5 1.97 -15.24 -7.88
N GLU A 6 1.56 -16.29 -7.16
CA GLU A 6 0.15 -16.56 -6.85
C GLU A 6 -0.44 -15.46 -5.96
N ASN A 7 0.27 -15.07 -4.92
CA ASN A 7 -0.14 -13.99 -4.03
C ASN A 7 -0.27 -12.65 -4.79
N ARG A 8 0.62 -12.37 -5.74
CA ARG A 8 0.54 -11.18 -6.61
C ARG A 8 -0.71 -11.22 -7.50
N LEU A 9 -1.02 -12.36 -8.10
CA LEU A 9 -2.22 -12.52 -8.95
C LEU A 9 -3.51 -12.34 -8.15
N VAL A 10 -3.58 -12.95 -6.96
CA VAL A 10 -4.70 -12.79 -6.03
C VAL A 10 -4.85 -11.32 -5.63
N PHE A 11 -3.76 -10.67 -5.25
CA PHE A 11 -3.78 -9.26 -4.88
C PHE A 11 -4.20 -8.34 -6.03
N GLN A 12 -3.75 -8.61 -7.26
CA GLN A 12 -4.18 -7.86 -8.44
C GLN A 12 -5.70 -7.97 -8.63
N THR A 13 -6.25 -9.18 -8.50
CA THR A 13 -7.69 -9.42 -8.53
C THR A 13 -8.44 -8.60 -7.46
N ILE A 14 -7.90 -8.52 -6.25
CA ILE A 14 -8.45 -7.72 -5.15
C ILE A 14 -8.44 -6.22 -5.51
N LEU A 15 -7.34 -5.72 -6.06
CA LEU A 15 -7.20 -4.31 -6.44
C LEU A 15 -8.13 -3.89 -7.59
N ASP A 16 -8.52 -4.85 -8.43
CA ASP A 16 -9.42 -4.60 -9.55
C ASP A 16 -10.89 -4.44 -9.14
N THR A 17 -11.22 -4.67 -7.87
CA THR A 17 -12.55 -4.34 -7.33
C THR A 17 -12.80 -2.82 -7.35
N PRO A 18 -14.03 -2.36 -7.68
CA PRO A 18 -14.35 -0.94 -7.78
C PRO A 18 -13.97 -0.12 -6.53
N GLU A 19 -14.20 -0.67 -5.34
CA GLU A 19 -13.92 -0.02 -4.07
C GLU A 19 -12.42 0.13 -3.82
N CYS A 20 -11.61 -0.85 -4.26
CA CYS A 20 -10.16 -0.77 -4.15
C CYS A 20 -9.55 0.19 -5.16
N ARG A 21 -10.11 0.30 -6.36
CA ARG A 21 -9.74 1.35 -7.32
C ARG A 21 -9.97 2.75 -6.73
N GLN A 22 -11.14 2.98 -6.12
CA GLN A 22 -11.45 4.24 -5.44
C GLN A 22 -10.51 4.51 -4.25
N ASP A 23 -10.23 3.50 -3.42
CA ASP A 23 -9.30 3.64 -2.29
C ASP A 23 -7.87 4.00 -2.80
N ARG A 24 -7.41 3.39 -3.90
CA ARG A 24 -6.12 3.70 -4.55
C ARG A 24 -6.08 5.13 -5.11
N GLU A 25 -7.13 5.56 -5.79
CA GLU A 25 -7.24 6.94 -6.30
C GLU A 25 -7.20 7.95 -5.14
N ARG A 26 -7.87 7.65 -4.04
CA ARG A 26 -7.87 8.51 -2.85
C ARG A 26 -6.48 8.64 -2.24
N VAL A 27 -5.75 7.52 -2.09
CA VAL A 27 -4.36 7.55 -1.61
C VAL A 27 -3.47 8.36 -2.54
N THR A 28 -3.60 8.15 -3.86
CA THR A 28 -2.84 8.88 -4.88
C THR A 28 -3.11 10.39 -4.80
N ARG A 29 -4.38 10.79 -4.62
CA ARG A 29 -4.77 12.19 -4.45
C ARG A 29 -4.19 12.81 -3.19
N LEU A 30 -4.23 12.10 -2.07
CA LEU A 30 -3.65 12.56 -0.79
C LEU A 30 -2.14 12.78 -0.92
N LEU A 31 -1.43 11.86 -1.57
CA LEU A 31 0.01 11.98 -1.78
C LEU A 31 0.36 13.13 -2.73
N ASN A 32 -0.42 13.34 -3.79
CA ASN A 32 -0.25 14.49 -4.68
C ASN A 32 -0.50 15.82 -3.94
N GLU A 33 -1.47 15.87 -3.03
CA GLU A 33 -1.70 17.03 -2.17
C GLU A 33 -0.55 17.26 -1.19
N ASP A 34 0.03 16.20 -0.63
CA ASP A 34 1.21 16.27 0.21
C ASP A 34 2.41 16.83 -0.58
N ILE A 35 2.61 16.41 -1.83
CA ILE A 35 3.65 16.98 -2.73
C ILE A 35 3.42 18.47 -2.95
N ARG A 36 2.19 18.88 -3.31
CA ARG A 36 1.84 20.30 -3.54
C ARG A 36 2.08 21.18 -2.33
N ARG A 37 1.95 20.62 -1.12
CA ARG A 37 2.17 21.33 0.14
C ARG A 37 3.60 21.21 0.69
N SER A 38 4.51 20.62 -0.08
CA SER A 38 5.89 20.35 0.35
C SER A 38 5.96 19.51 1.63
N ARG A 39 5.09 18.49 1.73
CA ARG A 39 4.95 17.60 2.90
C ARG A 39 5.23 16.14 2.55
N PHE A 40 5.60 15.82 1.32
CA PHE A 40 5.83 14.46 0.89
C PHE A 40 6.95 13.79 1.71
N ASN A 41 6.72 12.51 2.03
CA ASN A 41 7.68 11.64 2.68
C ASN A 41 7.39 10.18 2.26
N ARG A 42 8.45 9.44 1.92
CA ARG A 42 8.38 8.03 1.50
C ARG A 42 7.72 7.11 2.53
N GLU A 43 8.09 7.23 3.81
CA GLU A 43 7.51 6.41 4.89
C GLU A 43 5.98 6.60 4.97
N ARG A 44 5.51 7.84 4.79
CA ARG A 44 4.08 8.14 4.76
C ARG A 44 3.39 7.52 3.54
N ALA A 45 4.04 7.53 2.37
CA ALA A 45 3.52 6.87 1.18
C ALA A 45 3.38 5.36 1.40
N GLU A 46 4.42 4.71 1.92
CA GLU A 46 4.38 3.28 2.27
C GLU A 46 3.25 2.97 3.27
N GLN A 47 3.06 3.79 4.30
CA GLN A 47 1.97 3.62 5.27
C GLN A 47 0.58 3.76 4.63
N LEU A 48 0.38 4.76 3.77
CA LEU A 48 -0.91 4.97 3.11
C LEU A 48 -1.24 3.83 2.15
N PHE A 49 -0.26 3.35 1.39
CA PHE A 49 -0.43 2.18 0.55
C PHE A 49 -0.68 0.92 1.37
N LEU A 50 0.05 0.69 2.45
CA LEU A 50 -0.18 -0.44 3.35
C LEU A 50 -1.60 -0.44 3.92
N PHE A 51 -2.09 0.70 4.41
CA PHE A 51 -3.44 0.83 4.94
C PHE A 51 -4.50 0.52 3.89
N MET A 52 -4.31 1.02 2.67
CA MET A 52 -5.20 0.73 1.54
C MET A 52 -5.19 -0.76 1.18
N ILE A 53 -4.01 -1.38 1.10
CA ILE A 53 -3.84 -2.81 0.82
C ILE A 53 -4.53 -3.66 1.88
N ASP A 54 -4.27 -3.40 3.17
CA ASP A 54 -4.90 -4.13 4.28
C ASP A 54 -6.42 -4.00 4.24
N LYS A 55 -6.93 -2.80 3.97
CA LYS A 55 -8.37 -2.56 3.85
C LYS A 55 -8.98 -3.36 2.69
N CYS A 56 -8.31 -3.37 1.55
CA CYS A 56 -8.72 -4.11 0.36
C CYS A 56 -8.73 -5.62 0.57
N VAL A 57 -7.65 -6.18 1.11
CA VAL A 57 -7.54 -7.61 1.42
C VAL A 57 -8.61 -8.02 2.43
N ARG A 58 -8.82 -7.25 3.50
CA ARG A 58 -9.85 -7.55 4.51
C ARG A 58 -11.27 -7.43 3.97
N ARG A 59 -11.54 -6.48 3.07
CA ARG A 59 -12.84 -6.33 2.44
C ARG A 59 -13.14 -7.54 1.56
N TYR A 60 -12.17 -7.92 0.72
CA TYR A 60 -12.31 -9.07 -0.16
C TYR A 60 -12.41 -10.38 0.61
N SER A 61 -11.57 -10.58 1.64
CA SER A 61 -11.62 -11.78 2.47
C SER A 61 -12.99 -11.97 3.11
N ARG A 62 -13.60 -10.90 3.62
CA ARG A 62 -14.96 -10.93 4.18
C ARG A 62 -16.00 -11.29 3.13
N SER A 63 -15.90 -10.78 1.90
CA SER A 63 -16.87 -11.08 0.84
C SER A 63 -16.88 -12.56 0.42
N ILE A 64 -15.76 -13.27 0.58
CA ILE A 64 -15.64 -14.68 0.22
C ILE A 64 -15.63 -15.62 1.45
N GLY A 65 -15.88 -15.09 2.66
CA GLY A 65 -15.83 -15.86 3.90
C GLY A 65 -14.43 -16.40 4.27
N GLY A 66 -13.37 -15.77 3.75
CA GLY A 66 -11.98 -16.19 3.91
C GLY A 66 -11.20 -15.43 4.98
N ASP A 67 -10.01 -15.95 5.28
CA ASP A 67 -9.02 -15.31 6.16
C ASP A 67 -8.07 -14.43 5.35
N ALA A 68 -8.01 -13.14 5.69
CA ALA A 68 -7.14 -12.17 5.06
C ALA A 68 -5.66 -12.60 5.10
N GLU A 69 -5.22 -13.22 6.20
CA GLU A 69 -3.83 -13.63 6.39
C GLU A 69 -3.44 -14.82 5.50
N ARG A 70 -4.42 -15.70 5.22
CA ARG A 70 -4.23 -16.80 4.28
C ARG A 70 -4.28 -16.33 2.82
N LEU A 71 -5.10 -15.32 2.51
CA LEU A 71 -5.27 -14.81 1.16
C LEU A 71 -4.06 -14.02 0.67
N VAL A 72 -3.60 -13.08 1.49
CA VAL A 72 -2.39 -12.30 1.21
C VAL A 72 -1.67 -12.14 2.54
N PRO A 73 -0.57 -12.87 2.78
CA PRO A 73 0.16 -12.78 4.04
C PRO A 73 0.66 -11.36 4.34
N LYS A 74 0.75 -11.00 5.61
CA LYS A 74 1.16 -9.67 6.06
C LYS A 74 2.50 -9.22 5.46
N ALA A 75 3.47 -10.14 5.39
CA ALA A 75 4.78 -9.88 4.76
C ALA A 75 4.64 -9.47 3.29
N ILE A 76 3.76 -10.13 2.53
CA ILE A 76 3.50 -9.79 1.13
C ILE A 76 2.82 -8.42 1.02
N ARG A 77 1.87 -8.10 1.91
CA ARG A 77 1.23 -6.77 1.92
C ARG A 77 2.23 -5.64 2.17
N TYR A 78 3.24 -5.85 3.03
CA TYR A 78 4.33 -4.90 3.21
C TYR A 78 5.18 -4.72 1.95
N THR A 79 5.58 -5.82 1.31
CA THR A 79 6.33 -5.77 0.05
C THR A 79 5.56 -4.99 -1.02
N LEU A 80 4.27 -5.29 -1.17
CA LEU A 80 3.40 -4.58 -2.11
C LEU A 80 3.27 -3.10 -1.76
N ALA A 81 3.13 -2.75 -0.48
CA ALA A 81 3.07 -1.34 -0.07
C ALA A 81 4.33 -0.56 -0.45
N ASN A 82 5.50 -1.18 -0.29
CA ASN A 82 6.78 -0.61 -0.71
C ASN A 82 6.84 -0.44 -2.23
N GLU A 83 6.50 -1.48 -2.99
CA GLU A 83 6.46 -1.44 -4.46
C GLU A 83 5.54 -0.33 -4.98
N TYR A 84 4.34 -0.19 -4.40
CA TYR A 84 3.39 0.85 -4.80
C TYR A 84 3.88 2.26 -4.44
N ALA A 85 4.54 2.43 -3.30
CA ALA A 85 5.18 3.70 -2.94
C ALA A 85 6.29 4.06 -3.93
N GLU A 86 7.12 3.09 -4.34
CA GLU A 86 8.17 3.31 -5.34
C GLU A 86 7.61 3.67 -6.71
N ILE A 87 6.58 2.96 -7.17
CA ILE A 87 5.89 3.28 -8.42
C ILE A 87 5.38 4.73 -8.37
N PHE A 88 4.73 5.12 -7.28
CA PHE A 88 4.24 6.49 -7.11
C PHE A 88 5.38 7.53 -7.16
N ILE A 89 6.50 7.27 -6.48
CA ILE A 89 7.68 8.16 -6.48
C ILE A 89 8.25 8.32 -7.90
N ARG A 90 8.42 7.20 -8.62
CA ARG A 90 8.92 7.20 -10.01
C ARG A 90 7.98 7.95 -10.95
N SER A 91 6.66 7.72 -10.83
CA SER A 91 5.65 8.42 -11.63
C SER A 91 5.58 9.92 -11.37
N ASN A 92 6.11 10.40 -10.24
CA ASN A 92 6.22 11.82 -9.89
C ASN A 92 7.65 12.37 -10.07
N GLY A 93 8.43 11.80 -10.99
CA GLY A 93 9.75 12.31 -11.35
C GLY A 93 10.84 12.05 -10.30
N ASN A 94 10.76 10.91 -9.59
CA ASN A 94 11.67 10.55 -8.50
C ASN A 94 11.68 11.58 -7.37
N ILE A 95 10.50 12.06 -6.98
CA ILE A 95 10.37 13.05 -5.92
C ILE A 95 11.07 12.65 -4.63
N GLU A 96 11.91 13.55 -4.13
CA GLU A 96 12.64 13.37 -2.88
C GLU A 96 11.76 13.68 -1.65
N ASN A 97 12.22 13.24 -0.48
CA ASN A 97 11.56 13.57 0.77
C ASN A 97 11.61 15.08 1.02
N GLN A 98 10.44 15.71 1.13
CA GLN A 98 10.30 17.14 1.41
C GLN A 98 10.20 17.43 2.92
N ARG A 99 9.94 16.39 3.72
CA ARG A 99 9.97 16.45 5.19
C ARG A 99 10.71 15.25 5.79
N PRO A 100 11.41 15.45 6.92
CA PRO A 100 12.01 14.35 7.65
C PRO A 100 10.95 13.36 8.12
N ALA A 101 11.31 12.07 8.12
CA ALA A 101 10.49 11.01 8.68
C ALA A 101 10.20 11.29 10.15
N ARG A 102 8.92 11.38 10.52
CA ARG A 102 8.53 11.35 11.94
C ARG A 102 8.61 9.89 12.36
N ARG A 103 9.70 9.49 13.04
CA ARG A 103 9.94 8.13 13.56
C ARG A 103 8.63 7.35 13.78
N GLY A 104 8.36 6.38 12.92
CA GLY A 104 8.31 4.98 13.36
C GLY A 104 6.96 4.29 13.50
N LEU A 105 5.96 4.57 12.65
CA LEU A 105 4.78 3.69 12.58
C LEU A 105 5.12 2.37 11.87
N ILE A 106 5.93 2.42 10.80
CA ILE A 106 6.37 1.19 10.11
C ILE A 106 7.25 0.34 11.03
N SER A 107 8.17 0.95 11.81
CA SER A 107 8.95 0.22 12.80
C SER A 107 8.10 -0.41 13.91
N TYR A 108 6.96 0.20 14.27
CA TYR A 108 6.00 -0.36 15.23
C TYR A 108 5.27 -1.58 14.66
N PHE A 109 5.01 -1.56 13.36
CA PHE A 109 4.30 -2.62 12.64
C PHE A 109 5.16 -3.85 12.29
N ILE A 110 6.49 -3.68 12.22
CA ILE A 110 7.48 -4.73 11.95
C ILE A 110 7.87 -5.51 13.24
N GLY A 111 7.52 -5.02 14.43
CA GLY A 111 7.83 -5.68 15.69
C GLY A 111 9.27 -5.46 16.12
N LYS A 112 9.44 -4.55 17.09
CA LYS A 112 10.45 -4.69 18.14
C LYS A 112 9.72 -4.94 19.44
#